data_AF-A0A401Q9R6-F1
#
_entry.id   AF-A0A401Q9R6-F1
#
_cell.length_a   1.000
_cell.length_b   1.000
_cell.length_c   1.000
_cell.angle_alpha   90.00
_cell.angle_beta   90.00
_cell.angle_gamma   90.00
#
_symmetry.space_group_name_H-M   'P 1'
#
loop_
_entity.id
_entity.type
_entity.pdbx_description
1 polymer ?
#
loop_
_entity_poly.entity_id
_entity_poly.type
_entity_poly.pdbx_seq_one_letter_code
_entity_poly.pdbx_strand_id
1 'polypeptide(L)' 'YSGYTSCPLVTAYNKCVLAEFDYDAQPLETFPFDQGKERRSMFHMKADLMPPLYWYALLKGLWGGPEPLRKLMHLGRQ' A
#
# COMPACT_ATOMS: atom_id res chain seq x y z
N TYR A 1 10.83 -8.05 -11.49
CA TYR A 1 9.54 -7.37 -11.28
C TYR A 1 8.55 -8.42 -10.82
N SER A 2 8.05 -8.34 -9.59
CA SER A 2 7.24 -9.42 -8.97
C SER A 2 5.74 -9.32 -9.25
N GLY A 3 5.32 -8.46 -10.20
CA GLY A 3 3.89 -8.27 -10.49
C GLY A 3 3.12 -7.51 -9.43
N TYR A 4 3.82 -6.77 -8.58
CA TYR A 4 3.20 -6.03 -7.50
C TYR A 4 2.14 -5.06 -8.01
N THR A 5 0.94 -5.20 -7.50
CA THR A 5 -0.16 -4.27 -7.75
C THR A 5 -0.94 -4.02 -6.47
N SER A 6 -1.46 -2.81 -6.34
CA SER A 6 -2.22 -2.36 -5.17
C SER A 6 -3.53 -1.75 -5.63
N CYS A 7 -4.66 -2.27 -5.13
CA CYS A 7 -5.99 -1.75 -5.37
C CYS A 7 -6.60 -1.23 -4.05
N PRO A 8 -6.62 0.11 -3.85
CA PRO A 8 -7.32 0.70 -2.72
C PRO A 8 -8.84 0.73 -3.01
N LEU A 9 -9.55 -0.27 -2.50
CA LEU A 9 -11.01 -0.39 -2.60
C LEU A 9 -11.68 0.49 -1.55
N VAL A 10 -12.22 1.63 -2.00
CA VAL A 10 -12.99 2.55 -1.14
C VAL A 10 -14.36 1.94 -0.88
N THR A 11 -14.56 1.38 0.32
CA THR A 11 -15.83 0.75 0.70
C THR A 11 -16.81 1.74 1.34
N ALA A 12 -16.31 2.84 1.90
CA ALA A 12 -17.11 3.95 2.42
C ALA A 12 -16.37 5.29 2.30
N TYR A 13 -17.08 6.41 2.49
CA TYR A 13 -16.50 7.77 2.46
C TYR A 13 -15.33 8.01 3.41
N ASN A 14 -15.14 7.15 4.41
CA ASN A 14 -14.07 7.26 5.40
C ASN A 14 -13.28 5.95 5.58
N LYS A 15 -13.50 4.94 4.74
CA LYS A 15 -12.87 3.62 4.87
C LYS A 15 -12.38 3.10 3.53
N CYS A 16 -11.23 2.45 3.57
CA CYS A 16 -10.64 1.79 2.42
C CYS A 16 -10.11 0.42 2.85
N VAL A 17 -10.29 -0.56 1.99
CA VAL A 17 -9.58 -1.85 2.03
C VAL A 17 -8.40 -1.72 1.07
N LEU A 18 -7.19 -2.01 1.53
CA LEU A 18 -5.98 -1.86 0.70
C LEU A 18 -5.52 -3.25 0.26
N ALA A 19 -6.05 -3.72 -0.87
CA ALA A 19 -5.67 -5.01 -1.42
C ALA A 19 -4.34 -4.89 -2.17
N GLU A 20 -3.32 -5.58 -1.69
CA GLU A 20 -2.00 -5.67 -2.34
C GLU A 20 -1.75 -7.13 -2.73
N PHE A 21 -1.43 -7.36 -4.01
CA PHE A 21 -1.28 -8.70 -4.56
C PHE A 21 -0.15 -8.76 -5.59
N ASP A 22 0.40 -9.96 -5.79
CA ASP A 22 1.41 -10.27 -6.80
C ASP A 22 0.79 -10.92 -8.06
N TYR A 23 1.64 -11.35 -9.01
CA TYR A 23 1.19 -12.05 -10.22
C TYR A 23 0.51 -13.40 -9.91
N ASP A 24 0.84 -14.02 -8.79
CA ASP A 24 0.28 -15.30 -8.34
C ASP A 24 -1.02 -15.12 -7.52
N ALA A 25 -1.56 -13.89 -7.53
CA ALA A 25 -2.74 -13.46 -6.78
C ALA A 25 -2.64 -13.73 -5.26
N GLN A 26 -1.42 -13.85 -4.74
CA GLN A 26 -1.19 -14.00 -3.31
C GLN A 26 -1.19 -12.62 -2.63
N PRO A 27 -1.80 -12.51 -1.43
CA PRO A 27 -1.80 -11.26 -0.68
C PRO A 27 -0.38 -10.89 -0.26
N LEU A 28 0.04 -9.69 -0.67
CA LEU A 28 1.39 -9.18 -0.49
C LEU A 28 1.40 -7.88 0.32
N GLU A 29 0.85 -7.95 1.54
CA GLU A 29 0.63 -6.81 2.42
C GLU A 29 1.94 -6.09 2.82
N THR A 30 1.98 -4.78 2.55
CA THR A 30 3.06 -3.87 2.91
C THR A 30 3.14 -3.65 4.42
N PHE A 31 1.98 -3.63 5.10
CA PHE A 31 1.91 -3.36 6.52
C PHE A 31 1.76 -4.64 7.35
N PRO A 32 2.23 -4.66 8.62
CA PRO A 32 2.16 -5.84 9.49
C PRO A 32 0.76 -6.04 10.13
N PHE A 33 -0.30 -5.61 9.45
CA PHE A 33 -1.68 -5.75 9.89
C PHE A 33 -2.57 -6.14 8.71
N ASP A 34 -3.61 -6.92 8.99
CA ASP A 34 -4.60 -7.36 7.99
C ASP A 34 -5.20 -6.15 7.25
N GLN A 35 -4.86 -6.04 5.96
CA GLN A 35 -5.29 -5.01 5.02
C GLN A 35 -6.58 -5.39 4.27
N GLY A 36 -7.06 -6.63 4.43
CA GLY A 36 -8.36 -7.11 3.97
C GLY A 36 -9.53 -6.54 4.79
N LYS A 37 -9.25 -5.97 5.96
CA LYS A 37 -10.26 -5.26 6.78
C LYS A 37 -10.37 -3.79 6.39
N GLU A 38 -11.59 -3.27 6.45
CA GLU A 38 -11.85 -1.86 6.23
C GLU A 38 -11.14 -1.00 7.29
N ARG A 39 -10.30 -0.06 6.85
CA ARG A 39 -9.58 0.83 7.77
C ARG A 39 -9.70 2.28 7.34
N ARG A 40 -9.91 3.15 8.32
CA ARG A 40 -9.87 4.60 8.13
C ARG A 40 -8.44 5.10 7.85
N SER A 41 -7.45 4.46 8.46
CA SER A 41 -6.03 4.81 8.22
C SER A 41 -5.64 4.64 6.76
N MET A 42 -6.08 3.55 6.12
CA MET A 42 -5.83 3.29 4.70
C MET A 42 -6.54 4.30 3.79
N PHE A 43 -7.73 4.75 4.19
CA PHE A 43 -8.42 5.83 3.49
C PHE A 43 -7.63 7.13 3.53
N HIS A 44 -7.16 7.57 4.70
CA HIS A 44 -6.33 8.77 4.83
C HIS A 44 -5.00 8.64 4.09
N MET A 45 -4.36 7.47 4.13
CA MET A 45 -3.16 7.20 3.34
C MET A 45 -3.42 7.41 1.84
N LYS A 46 -4.53 6.87 1.33
CA LYS A 46 -4.89 7.03 -0.09
C LYS A 46 -5.32 8.45 -0.44
N ALA A 47 -6.10 9.11 0.42
CA ALA A 47 -6.67 10.42 0.14
C ALA A 47 -5.67 11.56 0.33
N ASP A 48 -4.87 11.51 1.40
CA ASP A 48 -4.04 12.64 1.85
C ASP A 48 -2.56 12.41 1.55
N LEU A 49 -2.04 11.18 1.70
CA LEU A 49 -0.61 10.88 1.54
C LEU A 49 -0.22 10.55 0.08
N MET A 50 -1.08 9.83 -0.65
CA MET A 50 -0.77 9.37 -2.00
C MET A 50 -0.63 10.50 -3.02
N PRO A 51 -1.46 11.58 -3.03
CA PRO A 51 -1.29 12.68 -3.98
C PRO A 51 0.07 13.38 -3.90
N PRO A 52 0.55 13.86 -2.74
CA PRO A 52 1.88 14.48 -2.68
C PRO A 52 2.99 13.47 -2.97
N LEU A 53 2.87 12.21 -2.54
CA LEU A 53 3.85 11.18 -2.87
C LEU A 53 3.97 10.96 -4.39
N TYR A 54 2.84 10.95 -5.09
CA TYR A 54 2.80 10.84 -6.54
C TYR A 54 3.53 12.01 -7.21
N TRP A 55 3.18 13.24 -6.86
CA TRP A 55 3.75 14.44 -7.49
C TRP A 55 5.22 14.67 -7.15
N TYR A 56 5.62 14.42 -5.90
CA TYR A 56 6.97 14.76 -5.42
C TYR A 56 7.97 13.62 -5.45
N ALA A 57 7.53 12.35 -5.40
CA ALA A 57 8.43 11.20 -5.36
C ALA A 57 8.32 10.33 -6.63
N LEU A 58 7.10 9.94 -7.03
CA LEU A 58 6.90 9.07 -8.19
C LEU A 58 7.31 9.76 -9.49
N LEU A 59 6.80 10.98 -9.75
CA LEU A 59 7.16 11.72 -10.97
C LEU A 59 8.63 12.13 -11.04
N LYS A 60 9.31 12.21 -9.89
CA LYS A 60 10.75 12.49 -9.82
C LYS A 60 11.62 11.23 -9.91
N GLY A 61 11.02 10.04 -10.04
CA GLY A 61 11.73 8.76 -10.09
C GLY A 61 12.34 8.33 -8.75
N LEU A 62 11.98 9.00 -7.64
CA LEU A 62 12.47 8.70 -6.30
C LEU A 62 11.65 7.60 -5.60
N TRP A 63 10.51 7.20 -6.19
CA TRP A 63 9.64 6.17 -5.65
C TRP A 63 9.59 4.93 -6.56
N GLY A 64 10.20 3.83 -6.12
CA GLY A 64 10.23 2.54 -6.81
C GLY A 64 9.20 1.53 -6.32
N GLY A 65 8.23 1.96 -5.50
CA GLY A 65 7.24 1.10 -4.86
C GLY A 65 7.48 0.89 -3.37
N PRO A 66 6.53 0.24 -2.67
CA PRO A 66 6.59 0.05 -1.21
C PRO A 66 7.50 -1.11 -0.77
N GLU A 67 8.23 -1.76 -1.68
CA GLU A 67 9.10 -2.89 -1.40
C GLU A 67 10.15 -2.65 -0.28
N PRO A 68 10.89 -1.54 -0.26
CA PRO A 68 11.81 -1.23 0.84
C PRO A 68 11.08 -0.97 2.16
N LEU A 69 9.91 -0.32 2.12
CA LEU A 69 9.09 -0.08 3.32
C LEU A 69 8.56 -1.41 3.88
N ARG A 70 8.08 -2.30 3.01
CA ARG A 70 7.64 -3.65 3.38
C ARG A 70 8.77 -4.45 4.03
N LYS A 71 9.96 -4.46 3.43
CA LYS A 71 11.14 -5.13 4.01
C LYS A 71 11.48 -4.57 5.39
N LEU A 72 11.42 -3.24 5.56
CA LEU A 72 11.67 -2.59 6.84
C LEU A 72 10.62 -2.94 7.90
N MET A 73 9.34 -2.89 7.54
CA MET A 73 8.22 -3.13 8.45
C MET A 73 8.08 -4.60 8.86
N HIS A 74 8.53 -5.53 8.02
CA HIS A 74 8.58 -6.97 8.33
C HIS A 74 9.96 -7.44 8.85
N LEU A 75 10.98 -6.59 8.87
CA LEU A 75 12.34 -6.93 9.36
C LEU A 75 12.35 -7.37 10.84
N GLY A 76 11.34 -6.96 11.61
CA GLY A 76 11.18 -7.28 13.03
C GLY A 76 10.24 -8.44 13.33
N ARG A 77 9.67 -9.10 12.31
CA ARG A 77 8.75 -10.23 12.48
C ARG A 77 9.54 -11.53 12.26
N GLN A 78 10.09 -12.07 13.36
CA GLN A 78 10.71 -13.41 13.39
C GLN A 78 9.66 -14.50 13.15
#